data_AF-A0A178I0H7-F1
#
_entry.id   AF-A0A178I0H7-F1
#
_cell.length_a   1.000
_cell.length_b   1.000
_cell.length_c   1.000
_cell.angle_alpha   90.00
_cell.angle_beta   90.00
_cell.angle_gamma   90.00
#
_symmetry.space_group_name_H-M   'P 1'
#
loop_
_entity.id
_entity.type
_entity.pdbx_description
1 polymer ?
#
loop_
_entity_poly.entity_id
_entity_poly.type
_entity_poly.pdbx_seq_one_letter_code
_entity_poly.pdbx_strand_id
1 'polypeptide(L)'
;MSTLISRSLSANGGKGGKSWTELVGYGVSELRAHLERQFLPGMTWDNKSEWHIDHIVPQSSFNYTSTDDPDFRACWALTNLRPLWARDNVRKQAKRTHLL
;
A
#
# COMPACT_ATOMS: atom_id res chain seq x y z
N MET A 1 7.74 2.50 1.18
CA MET A 1 7.28 1.63 0.08
C MET A 1 8.28 0.52 -0.23
N SER A 2 9.50 0.83 -0.70
CA SER A 2 10.54 -0.17 -1.03
C SER A 2 10.74 -1.25 0.04
N THR A 3 10.93 -0.87 1.31
CA THR A 3 11.11 -1.83 2.42
C THR A 3 9.91 -2.72 2.66
N LEU A 4 8.68 -2.21 2.44
CA LEU A 4 7.46 -3.00 2.66
C LEU A 4 7.30 -4.06 1.56
N ILE A 5 7.55 -3.68 0.29
CA ILE A 5 7.57 -4.63 -0.84
C ILE A 5 8.68 -5.67 -0.68
N SER A 6 9.88 -5.27 -0.24
CA SER A 6 10.94 -6.23 0.06
C SER A 6 10.53 -7.24 1.12
N ARG A 7 9.84 -6.79 2.18
CA ARG A 7 9.37 -7.66 3.26
C ARG A 7 8.24 -8.58 2.81
N SER A 8 7.33 -8.12 1.94
CA SER A 8 6.27 -8.99 1.40
C SER A 8 6.81 -10.07 0.47
N LEU A 9 8.02 -9.91 -0.05
CA LEU A 9 8.69 -10.85 -0.96
C LEU A 9 9.88 -11.59 -0.32
N SER A 10 10.16 -11.38 0.97
CA SER A 10 11.44 -11.83 1.57
C SER A 10 11.59 -13.34 1.63
N ALA A 11 10.49 -14.11 1.64
CA ALA A 11 10.52 -15.56 1.53
C ALA A 11 10.83 -16.07 0.10
N ASN A 12 10.77 -15.20 -0.90
CA ASN A 12 10.73 -15.57 -2.33
C ASN A 12 11.79 -14.82 -3.18
N GLY A 13 12.94 -14.46 -2.59
CA GLY A 13 14.05 -13.83 -3.33
C GLY A 13 13.97 -12.31 -3.46
N GLY A 14 12.98 -11.65 -2.82
CA GLY A 14 12.91 -10.20 -2.72
C GLY A 14 12.63 -9.50 -4.05
N LYS A 15 13.17 -8.29 -4.24
CA LYS A 15 12.87 -7.43 -5.40
C LYS A 15 13.71 -7.70 -6.64
N GLY A 16 14.68 -8.63 -6.58
CA GLY A 16 15.58 -8.91 -7.70
C GLY A 16 16.36 -7.69 -8.21
N GLY A 17 16.73 -6.75 -7.32
CA GLY A 17 17.44 -5.52 -7.69
C GLY A 17 16.58 -4.39 -8.24
N LYS A 18 15.30 -4.63 -8.54
CA LYS A 18 14.39 -3.60 -9.09
C LYS A 18 13.99 -2.55 -8.05
N SER A 19 13.80 -1.32 -8.51
CA SER A 19 13.17 -0.26 -7.73
C SER A 19 11.70 -0.59 -7.50
N TRP A 20 11.12 -0.07 -6.42
CA TRP A 20 9.71 -0.38 -6.13
C TRP A 20 8.74 0.22 -7.17
N THR A 21 9.10 1.36 -7.76
CA THR A 21 8.31 2.02 -8.80
C THR A 21 8.24 1.19 -10.08
N GLU A 22 9.33 0.49 -10.44
CA GLU A 22 9.31 -0.47 -11.55
C GLU A 22 8.38 -1.66 -11.29
N LEU A 23 8.26 -2.08 -10.02
CA LEU A 23 7.42 -3.24 -9.67
C LEU A 23 5.93 -2.94 -9.69
N VAL A 24 5.53 -1.73 -9.30
CA VAL A 24 4.11 -1.36 -9.14
C VAL A 24 3.56 -0.55 -10.32
N GLY A 25 4.43 -0.05 -11.20
CA GLY A 25 4.03 0.66 -12.42
C GLY A 25 3.57 2.10 -12.20
N TYR A 26 3.84 2.70 -11.04
CA TYR A 26 3.58 4.11 -10.76
C TYR A 26 4.70 4.75 -9.94
N GLY A 27 4.85 6.06 -10.08
CA GLY A 27 5.85 6.87 -9.39
C GLY A 27 5.39 7.45 -8.05
N VAL A 28 6.33 8.10 -7.36
CA VAL A 28 6.05 8.82 -6.11
C VAL A 28 4.98 9.89 -6.30
N SER A 29 5.05 10.67 -7.38
CA SER A 29 4.12 11.77 -7.63
C SER A 29 2.69 11.29 -7.83
N GLU A 30 2.49 10.19 -8.55
CA GLU A 30 1.18 9.57 -8.76
C GLU A 30 0.60 9.03 -7.45
N LEU A 31 1.43 8.36 -6.64
CA LEU A 31 1.03 7.90 -5.32
C LEU A 31 0.65 9.07 -4.41
N ARG A 32 1.42 10.16 -4.39
CA ARG A 32 1.09 11.36 -3.59
C ARG A 32 -0.23 11.96 -4.04
N ALA A 33 -0.39 12.23 -5.32
CA ALA A 33 -1.63 12.78 -5.86
C ALA A 33 -2.84 11.88 -5.56
N HIS A 34 -2.67 10.55 -5.62
CA HIS A 34 -3.71 9.59 -5.29
C HIS A 34 -4.11 9.58 -3.81
N LEU A 35 -3.14 9.66 -2.90
CA LEU A 35 -3.41 9.72 -1.46
C LEU A 35 -4.03 11.05 -1.06
N GLU A 36 -3.53 12.16 -1.62
CA GLU A 36 -4.00 13.51 -1.28
C GLU A 36 -5.46 13.74 -1.68
N ARG A 37 -5.89 13.19 -2.82
CA ARG A 37 -7.31 13.21 -3.23
C ARG A 37 -8.26 12.49 -2.27
N GLN A 38 -7.71 11.65 -1.37
CA GLN A 38 -8.47 10.85 -0.41
C GLN A 38 -8.28 11.30 1.04
N PHE A 39 -7.61 12.44 1.28
CA PHE A 39 -7.39 12.95 2.62
C PHE A 39 -8.71 13.17 3.37
N LEU A 40 -8.76 12.66 4.60
CA LEU A 40 -9.86 12.90 5.53
C LEU A 40 -9.68 14.29 6.17
N PRO A 41 -10.74 14.88 6.75
CA PRO A 41 -10.65 16.17 7.42
C PRO A 41 -9.48 16.21 8.43
N GLY A 42 -8.60 17.19 8.26
CA GLY A 42 -7.40 17.40 9.10
C GLY A 42 -6.14 16.66 8.64
N MET A 43 -6.20 15.81 7.62
CA MET A 43 -4.99 15.20 7.05
C MET A 43 -4.23 16.19 6.16
N THR A 44 -2.92 16.25 6.35
CA THR A 44 -2.00 17.00 5.49
C THR A 44 -0.72 16.18 5.26
N TRP A 45 0.14 16.64 4.37
CA TRP A 45 1.48 16.07 4.25
C TRP A 45 2.37 16.40 5.46
N ASP A 46 2.11 17.50 6.15
CA ASP A 46 2.89 17.93 7.31
C ASP A 46 2.68 17.02 8.52
N ASN A 47 1.46 16.49 8.70
CA ASN A 47 1.14 15.51 9.75
C ASN A 47 1.23 14.06 9.28
N LYS A 48 2.11 13.76 8.31
CA LYS A 48 2.29 12.41 7.75
C LYS A 48 2.60 11.32 8.79
N SER A 49 3.12 11.70 9.97
CA SER A 49 3.35 10.79 11.10
C SER A 49 2.05 10.31 11.78
N GLU A 50 0.94 11.03 11.62
CA GLU A 50 -0.34 10.74 12.29
C GLU A 50 -1.24 9.79 11.48
N TRP A 51 -0.95 9.58 10.20
CA TRP A 51 -1.71 8.72 9.31
C TRP A 51 -0.82 7.76 8.51
N HIS A 52 -1.37 6.61 8.15
CA HIS A 52 -0.69 5.55 7.42
C HIS A 52 -1.25 5.39 6.01
N ILE A 53 -0.45 4.76 5.13
CA ILE A 53 -0.94 4.24 3.86
C ILE A 53 -1.57 2.88 4.17
N ASP A 54 -2.89 2.82 4.15
CA ASP A 54 -3.69 1.62 4.39
C ASP A 54 -3.91 0.86 3.08
N HIS A 55 -3.90 -0.48 3.18
CA HIS A 55 -4.37 -1.35 2.11
C HIS A 55 -5.86 -1.63 2.36
N ILE A 56 -6.72 -1.16 1.45
CA ILE A 56 -8.19 -1.29 1.57
C ILE A 56 -8.57 -2.76 1.73
N VAL A 57 -8.10 -3.60 0.81
CA VAL A 57 -7.99 -5.05 0.96
C VAL A 57 -6.65 -5.35 1.63
N PRO A 58 -6.63 -5.95 2.83
CA PRO A 58 -5.40 -6.25 3.56
C PRO A 58 -4.40 -7.09 2.76
N GLN A 59 -3.10 -6.87 2.94
CA GLN A 59 -2.06 -7.67 2.28
C GLN A 59 -2.22 -9.18 2.53
N SER A 60 -2.66 -9.56 3.73
CA SER A 60 -2.89 -10.96 4.12
C SER A 60 -4.03 -11.64 3.37
N SER A 61 -4.82 -10.90 2.58
CA SER A 61 -5.88 -11.45 1.73
C SER A 61 -5.40 -11.78 0.31
N PHE A 62 -4.15 -11.47 -0.02
CA PHE A 62 -3.54 -11.76 -1.32
C PHE A 62 -2.53 -12.90 -1.20
N ASN A 63 -2.41 -13.70 -2.25
CA ASN A 63 -1.44 -14.77 -2.33
C ASN A 63 -0.51 -14.55 -3.53
N TYR A 64 0.71 -14.11 -3.26
CA TYR A 64 1.74 -13.92 -4.28
C TYR A 64 3.11 -14.32 -3.74
N THR A 65 3.96 -14.82 -4.65
CA THR A 65 5.36 -15.11 -4.39
C THR A 65 6.30 -14.28 -5.24
N SER A 66 5.81 -13.70 -6.35
CA SER A 66 6.56 -12.87 -7.27
C SER A 66 5.88 -11.52 -7.52
N THR A 67 6.64 -10.56 -8.01
CA THR A 67 6.12 -9.27 -8.49
C THR A 67 5.30 -9.41 -9.77
N ASP A 68 5.45 -10.53 -10.48
CA ASP A 68 4.72 -10.82 -11.71
C ASP A 68 3.32 -11.40 -11.45
N ASP A 69 2.99 -11.72 -10.20
CA ASP A 69 1.71 -12.28 -9.83
C ASP A 69 0.59 -11.23 -9.94
N PRO A 70 -0.60 -11.58 -10.44
CA PRO A 70 -1.76 -10.69 -10.44
C PRO A 70 -2.12 -10.17 -9.05
N ASP A 71 -2.02 -11.03 -8.03
CA ASP A 71 -2.29 -10.69 -6.64
C ASP A 71 -1.30 -9.66 -6.07
N PHE A 72 -0.03 -9.71 -6.48
CA PHE A 72 0.94 -8.67 -6.14
C PHE A 72 0.50 -7.33 -6.72
N ARG A 73 0.18 -7.30 -8.03
CA ARG A 73 -0.26 -6.08 -8.70
C ARG A 73 -1.53 -5.52 -8.06
N ALA A 74 -2.51 -6.36 -7.73
CA ALA A 74 -3.74 -5.95 -7.08
C ALA A 74 -3.50 -5.44 -5.66
N CYS A 75 -2.65 -6.11 -4.87
CA CYS A 75 -2.29 -5.70 -3.52
C CYS A 75 -1.67 -4.30 -3.49
N TRP A 76 -0.76 -4.01 -4.41
CA TRP A 76 0.03 -2.78 -4.44
C TRP A 76 -0.51 -1.69 -5.38
N ALA A 77 -1.62 -1.95 -6.07
CA ALA A 77 -2.27 -0.98 -6.96
C ALA A 77 -2.73 0.27 -6.19
N LEU A 78 -2.67 1.44 -6.84
CA LEU A 78 -3.17 2.70 -6.27
C LEU A 78 -4.61 2.56 -5.78
N THR A 79 -5.48 1.90 -6.54
CA THR A 79 -6.88 1.67 -6.18
C THR A 79 -7.07 0.87 -4.88
N ASN A 80 -6.06 0.11 -4.43
CA ASN A 80 -6.07 -0.58 -3.14
C ASN A 80 -5.40 0.22 -2.01
N LEU A 81 -4.83 1.39 -2.30
CA LEU A 81 -4.12 2.23 -1.33
C LEU A 81 -4.91 3.50 -1.01
N ARG A 82 -4.97 3.83 0.29
CA ARG A 82 -5.58 5.07 0.78
C ARG A 82 -4.87 5.62 2.01
N PRO A 83 -5.02 6.92 2.32
CA PRO A 83 -4.66 7.44 3.63
C PRO A 83 -5.68 6.96 4.68
N LEU A 84 -5.20 6.64 5.88
CA LEU A 84 -6.05 6.33 7.03
C LEU A 84 -5.35 6.78 8.31
N TRP A 85 -6.06 7.40 9.25
CA TRP A 85 -5.46 7.77 10.54
C TRP A 85 -4.82 6.56 11.21
N ALA A 86 -3.65 6.73 11.81
CA ALA A 86 -2.87 5.64 12.36
C ALA A 86 -3.69 4.81 13.37
N ARG A 87 -4.45 5.49 14.25
CA ARG A 87 -5.36 4.87 15.22
C ARG A 87 -6.43 3.99 14.55
N ASP A 88 -6.99 4.45 13.44
CA ASP A 88 -8.06 3.76 12.73
C ASP A 88 -7.51 2.57 11.96
N ASN A 89 -6.31 2.72 11.38
CA ASN A 89 -5.57 1.61 10.76
C ASN A 89 -5.24 0.50 11.75
N VAL A 90 -4.76 0.86 12.95
CA VAL A 90 -4.48 -0.10 14.03
C VAL A 90 -5.77 -0.80 14.48
N ARG A 91 -6.88 -0.08 14.59
CA ARG A 91 -8.18 -0.67 14.95
C ARG A 91 -8.74 -1.59 13.84
N LYS A 92 -8.54 -1.23 12.58
CA LYS A 92 -8.99 -2.00 11.40
C LYS A 92 -8.31 -3.37 11.35
N GLN A 93 -7.03 -3.48 11.74
CA GLN A 93 -6.25 -4.71 11.61
C GLN A 93 -6.29 -5.22 10.16
N ALA A 94 -6.26 -6.54 9.96
CA ALA A 94 -6.42 -7.18 8.66
C ALA A 94 -7.89 -7.41 8.27
N LYS A 95 -8.82 -6.55 8.69
CA LYS A 95 -10.24 -6.69 8.34
C LYS A 95 -10.57 -5.93 7.07
N ARG A 96 -11.37 -6.55 6.22
CA ARG A 96 -12.04 -5.88 5.10
C ARG A 96 -13.28 -5.16 5.64
N THR A 97 -13.27 -3.84 5.58
CA THR A 97 -14.38 -3.01 6.07
C THR A 97 -15.26 -2.44 4.96
N HIS A 98 -14.86 -2.64 3.69
CA HIS A 98 -15.54 -2.12 2.51
C HIS A 98 -15.84 -3.28 1.54
N LEU A 99 -17.09 -3.36 1.09
CA LEU A 99 -17.47 -4.20 -0.05
C LEU A 99 -17.03 -3.45 -1.32
N LEU A 100 -16.41 -4.16 -2.26
CA LEU A 100 -16.04 -3.62 -3.56
C LEU A 100 -17.19 -3.83 -4.53
#